data_AF-A0A931WTD2-F1
#
_entry.id   AF-A0A931WTD2-F1
#
_cell.length_a   1.000
_cell.length_b   1.000
_cell.length_c   1.000
_cell.angle_alpha   90.00
_cell.angle_beta   90.00
_cell.angle_gamma   90.00
#
_symmetry.space_group_name_H-M   'P 1'
#
loop_
_entity.id
_entity.type
_entity.pdbx_description
1 polymer ?
#
loop_
_entity_poly.entity_id
_entity_poly.type
_entity_poly.pdbx_seq_one_letter_code
_entity_poly.pdbx_strand_id
1 'polypeptide(L)'
;MAPVLAIPYVSRIVTMPSPGVKTEGLVEIITTRVGSRAATNTWSYPDYADLRDANAGIALVSWAYGQSEVQKDLVRAMFVSTNYFQTIGVTLMRGPGFSATAESAVILGYQYWQNHFASDPEIIGKTLTLDDVQHVVAGVAPDRFDGHVGFNGRTDVFLPLERYPSFRTGGADRSNEWVLIHGRLMSGVTVAQASAAVSAVTSSLAKEYPSTNENRAGIAAPFSTLFTSRVWITTIWPRWA
;
A
#
# COMPACT_ATOMS: atom_id res chain seq x y z
N MET A 1 21.36 25.19 31.16
CA MET A 1 21.96 25.09 29.81
C MET A 1 21.33 23.89 29.12
N ALA A 2 20.41 24.13 28.20
CA ALA A 2 19.72 23.07 27.45
C ALA A 2 20.64 22.60 26.30
N PRO A 3 20.86 21.29 26.12
CA PRO A 3 21.53 20.83 24.91
C PRO A 3 20.55 20.93 23.76
N VAL A 4 20.81 21.89 22.89
CA VAL A 4 20.31 21.94 21.51
C VAL A 4 20.89 20.72 20.79
N LEU A 5 20.11 19.63 20.70
CA LEU A 5 20.47 18.52 19.83
C LEU A 5 20.07 18.89 18.41
N ALA A 6 21.08 19.36 17.68
CA ALA A 6 21.05 19.64 16.26
C ALA A 6 20.47 18.44 15.51
N ILE A 7 19.30 18.64 14.90
CA ILE A 7 18.80 17.81 13.80
C ILE A 7 19.87 17.89 12.71
N PRO A 8 20.61 16.81 12.37
CA PRO A 8 21.52 16.88 11.24
C PRO A 8 20.71 17.18 9.99
N TYR A 9 21.18 18.21 9.29
CA TYR A 9 20.60 19.03 8.23
C TYR A 9 20.20 18.28 6.93
N VAL A 10 19.93 16.98 6.98
CA VAL A 10 19.60 16.13 5.82
C VAL A 10 18.09 15.96 5.62
N SER A 11 17.26 16.43 6.56
CA SER A 11 15.79 16.28 6.53
C SER A 11 15.04 17.22 5.55
N ARG A 12 15.74 17.81 4.58
CA ARG A 12 15.16 18.69 3.55
C ARG A 12 15.25 18.14 2.12
N ILE A 13 15.30 16.82 1.97
CA ILE A 13 15.17 16.16 0.67
C ILE A 13 13.97 15.20 0.74
N VAL A 14 12.82 15.78 0.37
CA VAL A 14 11.52 15.21 -0.01
C VAL A 14 10.69 14.51 1.07
N THR A 15 10.06 15.32 1.93
CA THR A 15 8.82 14.95 2.68
C THR A 15 7.55 15.16 1.84
N MET A 16 7.65 15.61 0.60
CA MET A 16 6.48 15.88 -0.24
C MET A 16 5.79 14.56 -0.62
N PRO A 17 4.48 14.43 -0.40
CA PRO A 17 3.73 13.31 -0.91
C PRO A 17 3.85 13.27 -2.43
N SER A 18 3.79 12.06 -3.01
CA SER A 18 3.83 11.90 -4.45
C SER A 18 2.78 12.80 -5.13
N PRO A 19 3.10 13.40 -6.29
CA PRO A 19 2.19 14.30 -6.99
C PRO A 19 0.78 13.71 -7.13
N GLY A 20 -0.24 14.50 -6.78
CA GLY A 20 -1.65 14.12 -6.89
C GLY A 20 -2.23 13.29 -5.74
N VAL A 21 -1.41 12.84 -4.77
CA VAL A 21 -1.91 12.12 -3.59
C VAL A 21 -2.61 13.08 -2.63
N LYS A 22 -3.87 12.79 -2.27
CA LYS A 22 -4.61 13.56 -1.26
C LYS A 22 -4.33 13.01 0.13
N THR A 23 -3.41 13.62 0.86
CA THR A 23 -2.94 13.09 2.16
C THR A 23 -3.92 13.27 3.32
N GLU A 24 -4.91 14.16 3.18
CA GLU A 24 -5.87 14.48 4.24
C GLU A 24 -6.72 13.25 4.56
N GLY A 25 -6.65 12.79 5.82
CA GLY A 25 -7.37 11.59 6.26
C GLY A 25 -6.78 10.27 5.73
N LEU A 26 -5.59 10.28 5.09
CA LEU A 26 -4.86 9.03 4.86
C LEU A 26 -4.25 8.51 6.15
N VAL A 27 -4.32 7.19 6.31
CA VAL A 27 -3.75 6.44 7.43
C VAL A 27 -2.96 5.25 6.93
N GLU A 28 -2.02 4.82 7.74
CA GLU A 28 -1.29 3.56 7.59
C GLU A 28 -1.73 2.61 8.71
N ILE A 29 -1.88 1.33 8.39
CA ILE A 29 -2.17 0.30 9.39
C ILE A 29 -0.87 -0.40 9.74
N ILE A 30 -0.41 -0.17 10.97
CA ILE A 30 0.87 -0.70 11.47
C ILE A 30 0.61 -1.70 12.59
N THR A 31 1.49 -2.69 12.70
CA THR A 31 1.47 -3.58 13.87
C THR A 31 2.19 -2.90 15.04
N THR A 32 1.78 -3.22 16.26
CA THR A 32 2.44 -2.80 17.49
C THR A 32 3.18 -3.98 18.11
N ARG A 33 4.18 -3.68 18.94
CA ARG A 33 4.94 -4.71 19.67
C ARG A 33 4.03 -5.38 20.70
N VAL A 34 3.89 -6.70 20.60
CA VAL A 34 3.20 -7.54 21.58
C VAL A 34 4.07 -8.76 21.87
N GLY A 35 4.33 -9.02 23.15
CA GLY A 35 5.24 -10.09 23.57
C GLY A 35 6.65 -9.93 22.97
N SER A 36 7.17 -11.01 22.39
CA SER A 36 8.48 -11.05 21.72
C SER A 36 8.45 -10.51 20.29
N ARG A 37 7.27 -10.29 19.70
CA ARG A 37 7.12 -9.91 18.30
C ARG A 37 7.38 -8.41 18.09
N ALA A 38 8.33 -8.08 17.21
CA ALA A 38 8.61 -6.69 16.84
C ALA A 38 7.48 -6.07 16.00
N ALA A 39 7.35 -4.75 16.08
CA ALA A 39 6.46 -4.01 15.20
C ALA A 39 6.98 -4.05 13.76
N THR A 40 6.09 -4.38 12.82
CA THR A 40 6.24 -4.35 11.36
C THR A 40 5.09 -3.57 10.72
N ASN A 41 5.23 -3.21 9.45
CA ASN A 41 4.17 -2.65 8.61
C ASN A 41 3.58 -3.67 7.63
N THR A 42 4.13 -4.89 7.57
CA THR A 42 3.62 -5.98 6.74
C THR A 42 2.49 -6.74 7.43
N TRP A 43 1.59 -7.29 6.62
CA TRP A 43 0.44 -8.08 7.02
C TRP A 43 0.30 -9.30 6.11
N SER A 44 -0.42 -10.31 6.57
CA SER A 44 -0.87 -11.39 5.68
C SER A 44 -2.09 -10.90 4.88
N TYR A 45 -2.31 -11.49 3.70
CA TYR A 45 -3.50 -11.15 2.91
C TYR A 45 -4.81 -11.46 3.65
N PRO A 46 -4.96 -12.60 4.37
CA PRO A 46 -6.18 -12.85 5.13
C PRO A 46 -6.40 -11.82 6.24
N ASP A 47 -5.36 -11.37 6.95
CA ASP A 47 -5.52 -10.30 7.94
C ASP A 47 -5.98 -8.98 7.30
N TYR A 48 -5.49 -8.64 6.11
CA TYR A 48 -5.99 -7.51 5.32
C TYR A 48 -7.47 -7.68 4.96
N ALA A 49 -7.87 -8.87 4.50
CA ALA A 49 -9.25 -9.16 4.13
C ALA A 49 -10.19 -9.00 5.34
N ASP A 50 -9.83 -9.54 6.50
CA ASP A 50 -10.62 -9.39 7.73
C ASP A 50 -10.72 -7.92 8.17
N LEU A 51 -9.61 -7.16 8.12
CA LEU A 51 -9.61 -5.73 8.45
C LEU A 51 -10.48 -4.92 7.49
N ARG A 52 -10.46 -5.25 6.20
CA ARG A 52 -11.29 -4.63 5.17
C ARG A 52 -12.77 -4.92 5.42
N ASP A 53 -13.10 -6.18 5.66
CA ASP A 53 -14.48 -6.65 5.79
C ASP A 53 -15.11 -6.21 7.12
N ALA A 54 -14.30 -6.04 8.17
CA ALA A 54 -14.73 -5.44 9.43
C ALA A 54 -15.10 -3.95 9.32
N ASN A 55 -14.68 -3.28 8.24
CA ASN A 55 -15.03 -1.90 7.91
C ASN A 55 -14.84 -0.92 9.08
N ALA A 56 -13.60 -0.80 9.56
CA ALA A 56 -13.19 -0.02 10.74
C ALA A 56 -13.34 1.52 10.60
N GLY A 57 -14.26 2.01 9.76
CA GLY A 57 -14.38 3.43 9.40
C GLY A 57 -13.25 3.90 8.47
N ILE A 58 -12.62 2.96 7.76
CA ILE A 58 -11.49 3.20 6.86
C ILE A 58 -11.77 2.51 5.53
N ALA A 59 -11.69 3.24 4.43
CA ALA A 59 -11.57 2.64 3.11
C ALA A 59 -10.14 2.10 2.96
N LEU A 60 -9.95 0.80 3.21
CA LEU A 60 -8.64 0.16 3.18
C LEU A 60 -8.19 -0.16 1.75
N VAL A 61 -6.90 0.02 1.52
CA VAL A 61 -6.16 -0.43 0.35
C VAL A 61 -4.98 -1.24 0.80
N SER A 62 -4.60 -2.20 -0.02
CA SER A 62 -3.38 -2.97 0.18
C SER A 62 -2.53 -2.93 -1.06
N TRP A 63 -1.22 -3.05 -0.85
CA TRP A 63 -0.25 -2.97 -1.92
C TRP A 63 1.04 -3.70 -1.57
N ALA A 64 1.80 -4.05 -2.60
CA ALA A 64 3.13 -4.62 -2.50
C ALA A 64 3.97 -4.21 -3.72
N TYR A 65 5.27 -4.00 -3.51
CA TYR A 65 6.21 -3.86 -4.62
C TYR A 65 6.68 -5.23 -5.09
N GLY A 66 6.92 -5.34 -6.39
CA GLY A 66 7.50 -6.53 -7.00
C GLY A 66 7.98 -6.25 -8.41
N GLN A 67 8.11 -7.33 -9.17
CA GLN A 67 8.48 -7.30 -10.57
C GLN A 67 7.46 -8.10 -11.37
N SER A 68 7.38 -7.79 -12.65
CA SER A 68 6.66 -8.55 -13.66
C SER A 68 7.50 -8.55 -14.93
N GLU A 69 7.15 -9.37 -15.90
CA GLU A 69 7.90 -9.51 -17.14
C GLU A 69 7.05 -9.13 -18.35
N VAL A 70 7.54 -8.23 -19.20
CA VAL A 70 6.95 -7.88 -20.50
C VAL A 70 7.91 -8.31 -21.60
N GLN A 71 7.51 -9.25 -22.46
CA GLN A 71 8.36 -9.72 -23.58
C GLN A 71 9.78 -10.14 -23.14
N LYS A 72 9.94 -10.77 -21.97
CA LYS A 72 11.24 -11.13 -21.35
C LYS A 72 12.04 -9.99 -20.72
N ASP A 73 11.52 -8.77 -20.74
CA ASP A 73 12.09 -7.64 -20.01
C ASP A 73 11.43 -7.50 -18.64
N LEU A 74 12.25 -7.45 -17.59
CA LEU A 74 11.78 -7.18 -16.23
C LEU A 74 11.31 -5.74 -16.10
N VAL A 75 10.07 -5.56 -15.63
CA VAL A 75 9.46 -4.28 -15.32
C VAL A 75 9.18 -4.16 -13.82
N ARG A 76 9.31 -2.94 -13.28
CA ARG A 76 8.97 -2.66 -11.88
C ARG A 76 7.46 -2.57 -11.73
N ALA A 77 6.89 -3.42 -10.88
CA ALA A 77 5.46 -3.50 -10.67
C ALA A 77 5.07 -3.07 -9.26
N MET A 78 3.97 -2.34 -9.16
CA MET A 78 3.26 -2.12 -7.91
C MET A 78 1.94 -2.89 -7.97
N PHE A 79 1.79 -3.87 -7.11
CA PHE A 79 0.57 -4.68 -6.99
C PHE A 79 -0.33 -3.98 -5.99
N VAL A 80 -1.56 -3.66 -6.38
CA VAL A 80 -2.45 -2.81 -5.59
C VAL A 80 -3.88 -3.34 -5.61
N SER A 81 -4.62 -3.12 -4.52
CA SER A 81 -6.05 -3.40 -4.51
C SER A 81 -6.79 -2.55 -5.54
N THR A 82 -7.91 -3.06 -6.06
CA THR A 82 -8.64 -2.41 -7.17
C THR A 82 -9.10 -0.97 -6.85
N ASN A 83 -9.39 -0.68 -5.59
CA ASN A 83 -9.78 0.65 -5.09
C ASN A 83 -8.60 1.60 -4.80
N TYR A 84 -7.36 1.23 -5.14
CA TYR A 84 -6.14 1.97 -4.77
C TYR A 84 -6.17 3.45 -5.17
N PHE A 85 -6.22 3.75 -6.47
CA PHE A 85 -6.16 5.11 -7.00
C PHE A 85 -7.27 6.01 -6.44
N GLN A 86 -8.50 5.48 -6.35
CA GLN A 86 -9.64 6.18 -5.76
C GLN A 86 -9.37 6.53 -4.29
N THR A 87 -8.88 5.58 -3.51
CA THR A 87 -8.65 5.75 -2.07
C THR A 87 -7.52 6.73 -1.80
N ILE A 88 -6.41 6.69 -2.54
CA ILE A 88 -5.31 7.65 -2.36
C ILE A 88 -5.60 9.03 -3.00
N GLY A 89 -6.70 9.14 -3.75
CA GLY A 89 -7.18 10.38 -4.34
C GLY A 89 -6.43 10.79 -5.61
N VAL A 90 -5.78 9.84 -6.28
CA VAL A 90 -5.01 10.06 -7.51
C VAL A 90 -5.90 9.80 -8.72
N THR A 91 -6.14 10.85 -9.51
CA THR A 91 -6.87 10.75 -10.79
C THR A 91 -5.94 10.20 -11.86
N LEU A 92 -6.34 9.15 -12.58
CA LEU A 92 -5.57 8.63 -13.71
C LEU A 92 -5.48 9.65 -14.85
N MET A 93 -4.36 9.66 -15.57
CA MET A 93 -4.19 10.50 -16.76
C MET A 93 -5.14 10.08 -17.88
N ARG A 94 -5.33 8.76 -18.05
CA ARG A 94 -6.24 8.16 -19.04
C ARG A 94 -6.87 6.89 -18.50
N GLY A 95 -8.05 6.58 -19.00
CA GLY A 95 -8.76 5.32 -18.76
C GLY A 95 -9.58 5.29 -17.45
N PRO A 96 -10.50 4.32 -17.33
CA PRO A 96 -11.39 4.18 -16.17
C PRO A 96 -10.67 3.63 -14.92
N GLY A 97 -9.49 3.04 -15.05
CA GLY A 97 -8.81 2.34 -13.97
C GLY A 97 -9.33 0.92 -13.76
N PHE A 98 -9.02 0.31 -12.62
CA PHE A 98 -9.43 -1.06 -12.32
C PHE A 98 -10.95 -1.17 -12.13
N SER A 99 -11.57 -2.16 -12.76
CA SER A 99 -12.95 -2.58 -12.48
C SER A 99 -12.99 -3.60 -11.32
N ALA A 100 -14.19 -3.95 -10.84
CA ALA A 100 -14.36 -4.95 -9.79
C ALA A 100 -13.92 -6.39 -10.21
N THR A 101 -13.73 -6.65 -11.51
CA THR A 101 -13.30 -7.95 -12.08
C THR A 101 -11.94 -7.84 -12.76
N ALA A 102 -11.00 -7.11 -12.15
CA ALA A 102 -9.77 -6.65 -12.79
C ALA A 102 -8.63 -7.67 -12.90
N GLU A 103 -8.85 -8.98 -12.73
CA GLU A 103 -7.75 -9.97 -12.71
C GLU A 103 -6.83 -9.92 -13.95
N SER A 104 -7.33 -9.40 -15.08
CA SER A 104 -6.59 -9.20 -16.32
C SER A 104 -6.54 -7.73 -16.75
N ALA A 105 -6.32 -6.80 -15.82
CA ALA A 105 -6.13 -5.38 -16.12
C ALA A 105 -4.74 -4.88 -15.71
N VAL A 106 -4.23 -3.87 -16.42
CA VAL A 106 -2.98 -3.18 -16.08
C VAL A 106 -3.18 -1.66 -16.20
N ILE A 107 -2.56 -0.91 -15.30
CA ILE A 107 -2.40 0.54 -15.44
C ILE A 107 -0.93 0.82 -15.71
N LEU A 108 -0.63 1.54 -16.79
CA LEU A 108 0.75 1.85 -17.17
C LEU A 108 1.28 3.05 -16.37
N GLY A 109 2.52 2.96 -15.90
CA GLY A 109 3.27 4.13 -15.45
C GLY A 109 3.47 5.11 -16.61
N TYR A 110 3.41 6.42 -16.33
CA TYR A 110 3.43 7.45 -17.39
C TYR A 110 4.65 7.35 -18.30
N GLN A 111 5.85 7.22 -17.72
CA GLN A 111 7.09 7.09 -18.49
C GLN A 111 7.17 5.78 -19.28
N TYR A 112 6.64 4.68 -18.74
CA TYR A 112 6.61 3.40 -19.44
C TYR A 112 5.72 3.49 -20.69
N TRP A 113 4.53 4.08 -20.55
CA TRP A 113 3.65 4.40 -21.68
C TRP A 113 4.33 5.30 -22.72
N GLN A 114 5.04 6.35 -22.27
CA GLN A 114 5.76 7.26 -23.15
C GLN A 114 6.84 6.55 -23.97
N ASN A 115 7.68 5.73 -23.32
CA ASN A 115 8.87 5.15 -23.92
C ASN A 115 8.57 3.89 -24.74
N HIS A 116 7.61 3.05 -24.31
CA HIS A 116 7.34 1.76 -24.95
C HIS A 116 6.13 1.79 -25.90
N PHE A 117 5.25 2.78 -25.76
CA PHE A 117 4.05 2.92 -26.60
C PHE A 117 3.99 4.28 -27.30
N ALA A 118 5.10 5.04 -27.33
CA ALA A 118 5.19 6.34 -28.00
C ALA A 118 4.06 7.33 -27.61
N SER A 119 3.59 7.27 -26.36
CA SER A 119 2.43 8.04 -25.88
C SER A 119 1.14 7.81 -26.67
N ASP A 120 0.92 6.59 -27.16
CA ASP A 120 -0.27 6.23 -27.92
C ASP A 120 -1.57 6.63 -27.20
N PRO A 121 -2.35 7.58 -27.75
CA PRO A 121 -3.57 8.08 -27.11
C PRO A 121 -4.71 7.05 -27.13
N GLU A 122 -4.61 6.01 -27.96
CA GLU A 122 -5.56 4.91 -28.10
C GLU A 122 -5.17 3.68 -27.26
N ILE A 123 -4.21 3.80 -26.34
CA ILE A 123 -3.69 2.66 -25.56
C ILE A 123 -4.75 1.97 -24.69
N ILE A 124 -5.79 2.69 -24.26
CA ILE A 124 -6.85 2.13 -23.39
C ILE A 124 -7.63 1.04 -24.14
N GLY A 125 -7.77 -0.12 -23.52
CA GLY A 125 -8.42 -1.29 -24.12
C GLY A 125 -7.49 -2.18 -24.96
N LYS A 126 -6.27 -1.73 -25.27
CA LYS A 126 -5.25 -2.59 -25.90
C LYS A 126 -4.72 -3.61 -24.89
N THR A 127 -4.15 -4.69 -25.39
CA THR A 127 -3.60 -5.77 -24.55
C THR A 127 -2.08 -5.71 -24.44
N LEU A 128 -1.58 -6.07 -23.27
CA LEU A 128 -0.18 -6.26 -22.94
C LEU A 128 -0.01 -7.65 -22.34
N THR A 129 1.01 -8.39 -22.74
CA THR A 129 1.32 -9.68 -22.11
C THR A 129 2.34 -9.45 -21.00
N LEU A 130 1.97 -9.80 -19.78
CA LEU A 130 2.75 -9.71 -18.55
C LEU A 130 2.79 -11.08 -17.89
N ASP A 131 3.98 -11.61 -17.60
CA ASP A 131 4.18 -12.95 -17.01
C ASP A 131 3.40 -14.04 -17.76
N ASP A 132 3.50 -14.03 -19.10
CA ASP A 132 2.77 -14.90 -20.03
C ASP A 132 1.23 -14.82 -19.95
N VAL A 133 0.68 -13.78 -19.32
CA VAL A 133 -0.77 -13.55 -19.19
C VAL A 133 -1.16 -12.24 -19.88
N GLN A 134 -2.23 -12.26 -20.66
CA GLN A 134 -2.77 -11.05 -21.30
C GLN A 134 -3.49 -10.16 -20.27
N HIS A 135 -3.17 -8.88 -20.28
CA HIS A 135 -3.80 -7.85 -19.48
C HIS A 135 -4.30 -6.72 -20.40
N VAL A 136 -5.51 -6.24 -20.16
CA VAL A 136 -6.07 -5.08 -20.84
C VAL A 136 -5.58 -3.80 -20.16
N VAL A 137 -5.09 -2.84 -20.95
CA VAL A 137 -4.70 -1.53 -20.41
C VAL A 137 -5.95 -0.77 -20.00
N ALA A 138 -6.15 -0.66 -18.68
CA ALA A 138 -7.31 -0.02 -18.08
C ALA A 138 -7.03 1.45 -17.71
N GLY A 139 -5.77 1.88 -17.74
CA GLY A 139 -5.43 3.27 -17.50
C GLY A 139 -3.96 3.60 -17.67
N VAL A 140 -3.66 4.90 -17.57
CA VAL A 140 -2.30 5.44 -17.50
C VAL A 140 -2.21 6.32 -16.25
N ALA A 141 -1.21 6.07 -15.41
CA ALA A 141 -0.95 6.88 -14.23
C ALA A 141 -0.53 8.31 -14.60
N PRO A 142 -0.70 9.30 -13.70
CA PRO A 142 -0.22 10.67 -13.93
C PRO A 142 1.29 10.75 -14.14
N ASP A 143 1.72 11.83 -14.81
CA ASP A 143 3.13 12.18 -14.85
C ASP A 143 3.69 12.31 -13.43
N ARG A 144 4.91 11.77 -13.22
CA ARG A 144 5.63 11.76 -11.95
C ARG A 144 4.92 11.03 -10.80
N PHE A 145 3.97 10.14 -11.11
CA PHE A 145 3.35 9.26 -10.11
C PHE A 145 3.95 7.85 -10.16
N ASP A 146 4.76 7.51 -9.15
CA ASP A 146 5.42 6.21 -9.01
C ASP A 146 4.87 5.37 -7.83
N GLY A 147 3.76 5.81 -7.23
CA GLY A 147 3.20 5.25 -5.99
C GLY A 147 3.02 6.32 -4.92
N HIS A 148 2.20 6.06 -3.90
CA HIS A 148 1.87 7.05 -2.85
C HIS A 148 2.94 7.19 -1.76
N VAL A 149 3.79 6.18 -1.58
CA VAL A 149 4.95 6.25 -0.70
C VAL A 149 6.19 6.63 -1.50
N GLY A 150 7.02 7.53 -0.97
CA GLY A 150 8.28 7.89 -1.61
C GLY A 150 9.31 6.76 -1.48
N PHE A 151 10.36 6.81 -2.32
CA PHE A 151 11.64 6.07 -2.22
C PHE A 151 11.82 4.75 -2.98
N ASN A 152 10.83 4.16 -3.65
CA ASN A 152 11.04 2.85 -4.29
C ASN A 152 11.36 2.84 -5.80
N GLY A 153 11.76 4.00 -6.34
CA GLY A 153 12.09 4.16 -7.76
C GLY A 153 10.84 4.20 -8.65
N ARG A 154 11.06 4.16 -9.97
CA ARG A 154 10.00 4.27 -10.97
C ARG A 154 9.07 3.06 -10.95
N THR A 155 7.76 3.28 -11.01
CA THR A 155 6.78 2.19 -11.21
C THR A 155 6.41 2.14 -12.70
N ASP A 156 6.75 1.03 -13.36
CA ASP A 156 6.48 0.85 -14.79
C ASP A 156 5.03 0.43 -15.03
N VAL A 157 4.49 -0.42 -14.16
CA VAL A 157 3.11 -0.93 -14.24
C VAL A 157 2.48 -1.07 -12.85
N PHE A 158 1.17 -0.86 -12.78
CA PHE A 158 0.34 -1.21 -11.63
C PHE A 158 -0.54 -2.39 -12.01
N LEU A 159 -0.56 -3.41 -11.15
CA LEU A 159 -1.29 -4.65 -11.35
C LEU A 159 -2.24 -4.91 -10.17
N PRO A 160 -3.31 -5.70 -10.36
CA PRO A 160 -4.15 -6.15 -9.26
C PRO A 160 -3.33 -6.92 -8.21
N LEU A 161 -3.64 -6.71 -6.93
CA LEU A 161 -2.92 -7.33 -5.82
C LEU A 161 -2.91 -8.86 -5.89
N GLU A 162 -4.00 -9.44 -6.38
CA GLU A 162 -4.20 -10.89 -6.55
C GLU A 162 -3.22 -11.51 -7.56
N ARG A 163 -2.54 -10.68 -8.39
CA ARG A 163 -1.47 -11.12 -9.29
C ARG A 163 -0.12 -11.26 -8.59
N TYR A 164 0.01 -10.80 -7.34
CA TYR A 164 1.27 -10.88 -6.62
C TYR A 164 1.70 -12.35 -6.44
N PRO A 165 3.01 -12.69 -6.61
CA PRO A 165 3.46 -14.08 -6.55
C PRO A 165 3.05 -14.81 -5.25
N SER A 166 3.20 -14.16 -4.09
CA SER A 166 2.83 -14.75 -2.80
C SER A 166 1.33 -14.98 -2.63
N PHE A 167 0.48 -14.26 -3.37
CA PHE A 167 -0.96 -14.51 -3.38
C PHE A 167 -1.27 -15.85 -4.05
N ARG A 168 -0.59 -16.16 -5.15
CA ARG A 168 -0.82 -17.40 -5.93
C ARG A 168 -0.31 -18.65 -5.25
N THR A 169 0.80 -18.55 -4.51
CA THR A 169 1.43 -19.71 -3.86
C THR A 169 0.94 -19.94 -2.42
N GLY A 170 0.37 -18.91 -1.78
CA GLY A 170 -0.03 -18.98 -0.38
C GLY A 170 -0.91 -17.80 0.08
N GLY A 171 -1.79 -17.28 -0.77
CA GLY A 171 -2.64 -16.13 -0.43
C GLY A 171 -3.58 -16.35 0.76
N ALA A 172 -3.84 -17.61 1.12
CA ALA A 172 -4.61 -17.99 2.31
C ALA A 172 -3.73 -18.26 3.56
N ASP A 173 -2.40 -18.25 3.42
CA ASP A 173 -1.47 -18.51 4.52
C ASP A 173 -1.28 -17.26 5.38
N ARG A 174 -1.86 -17.28 6.59
CA ARG A 174 -1.74 -16.18 7.57
C ARG A 174 -0.32 -15.99 8.12
N SER A 175 0.57 -16.96 7.97
CA SER A 175 1.97 -16.83 8.36
C SER A 175 2.82 -16.06 7.35
N ASN A 176 2.29 -15.86 6.13
CA ASN A 176 2.98 -15.20 5.03
C ASN A 176 2.63 -13.70 4.98
N GLU A 177 3.56 -12.85 5.42
CA GLU A 177 3.34 -11.41 5.63
C GLU A 177 4.04 -10.55 4.58
N TRP A 178 3.29 -10.14 3.56
CA TRP A 178 3.82 -9.45 2.39
C TRP A 178 3.00 -8.24 1.96
N VAL A 179 1.77 -8.05 2.48
CA VAL A 179 0.94 -6.90 2.10
C VAL A 179 1.19 -5.72 3.04
N LEU A 180 1.21 -4.53 2.46
CA LEU A 180 1.22 -3.27 3.20
C LEU A 180 -0.18 -2.70 3.15
N ILE A 181 -0.68 -2.17 4.27
CA ILE A 181 -2.06 -1.71 4.37
C ILE A 181 -2.08 -0.22 4.67
N HIS A 182 -2.78 0.52 3.82
CA HIS A 182 -3.08 1.93 4.00
C HIS A 182 -4.59 2.12 3.88
N GLY A 183 -5.08 3.32 4.12
CA GLY A 183 -6.46 3.62 3.86
C GLY A 183 -6.81 5.08 4.02
N ARG A 184 -8.06 5.41 3.72
CA ARG A 184 -8.62 6.73 3.97
C ARG A 184 -9.72 6.64 5.02
N LEU A 185 -9.64 7.50 6.03
CA LEU A 185 -10.71 7.67 7.01
C LEU A 185 -12.01 8.06 6.31
N MET A 186 -13.11 7.44 6.72
CA MET A 186 -14.45 7.87 6.32
C MET A 186 -14.76 9.25 6.91
N SER A 187 -15.76 9.92 6.34
CA SER A 187 -16.20 11.25 6.81
C SER A 187 -16.57 11.21 8.30
N GLY A 188 -16.00 12.13 9.08
CA GLY A 188 -16.25 12.26 10.52
C GLY A 188 -15.50 11.25 11.40
N VAL A 189 -14.74 10.31 10.83
CA VAL A 189 -13.93 9.35 11.60
C VAL A 189 -12.58 9.95 11.94
N THR A 190 -12.23 9.93 13.23
CA THR A 190 -10.92 10.34 13.71
C THR A 190 -9.92 9.18 13.65
N VAL A 191 -8.62 9.50 13.58
CA VAL A 191 -7.55 8.48 13.67
C VAL A 191 -7.67 7.64 14.94
N ALA A 192 -8.06 8.25 16.06
CA ALA A 192 -8.22 7.54 17.33
C ALA A 192 -9.35 6.50 17.29
N GLN A 193 -10.50 6.85 16.69
CA GLN A 193 -11.62 5.92 16.51
C GLN A 193 -11.24 4.77 15.56
N ALA A 194 -10.64 5.09 14.43
CA ALA A 194 -10.14 4.10 13.48
C ALA A 194 -9.10 3.16 14.13
N SER A 195 -8.18 3.70 14.91
CA SER A 195 -7.16 2.94 15.63
C SER A 195 -7.76 1.98 16.66
N ALA A 196 -8.76 2.43 17.42
CA ALA A 196 -9.48 1.58 18.35
C ALA A 196 -10.24 0.44 17.63
N ALA A 197 -10.87 0.72 16.49
CA ALA A 197 -11.55 -0.30 15.69
C ALA A 197 -10.57 -1.34 15.13
N VAL A 198 -9.44 -0.93 14.57
CA VAL A 198 -8.37 -1.85 14.12
C VAL A 198 -7.84 -2.69 15.28
N SER A 199 -7.66 -2.08 16.46
CA SER A 199 -7.21 -2.78 17.67
C SER A 199 -8.21 -3.87 18.09
N ALA A 200 -9.52 -3.58 18.00
CA ALA A 200 -10.57 -4.54 18.32
C ALA A 200 -10.59 -5.72 17.34
N VAL A 201 -10.47 -5.46 16.03
CA VAL A 201 -10.39 -6.52 15.00
C VAL A 201 -9.18 -7.41 15.22
N THR A 202 -7.99 -6.82 15.40
CA THR A 202 -6.77 -7.60 15.63
C THR A 202 -6.80 -8.39 16.94
N SER A 203 -7.45 -7.87 17.99
CA SER A 203 -7.69 -8.61 19.23
C SER A 203 -8.65 -9.80 19.04
N SER A 204 -9.59 -9.70 18.10
CA SER A 204 -10.46 -10.83 17.72
C SER A 204 -9.66 -11.88 16.95
N LEU A 205 -8.88 -11.45 15.95
CA LEU A 205 -8.01 -12.34 15.16
C LEU A 205 -6.99 -13.09 16.04
N ALA A 206 -6.47 -12.45 17.09
CA ALA A 206 -5.57 -13.11 18.05
C ALA A 206 -6.22 -14.28 18.79
N LYS A 207 -7.55 -14.24 19.02
CA LYS A 207 -8.31 -15.32 19.67
C LYS A 207 -8.71 -16.41 18.67
N GLU A 208 -9.04 -16.01 17.44
CA GLU A 208 -9.50 -16.92 16.39
C GLU A 208 -8.33 -17.69 15.73
N TYR A 209 -7.19 -17.01 15.56
CA TYR A 209 -5.98 -17.53 14.92
C TYR A 209 -4.75 -17.40 15.84
N PRO A 210 -4.75 -18.05 17.01
CA PRO A 210 -3.68 -17.88 17.99
C PRO A 210 -2.29 -18.24 17.42
N SER A 211 -2.19 -19.26 16.56
CA SER A 211 -0.92 -19.69 15.95
C SER A 211 -0.20 -18.60 15.14
N THR A 212 -0.92 -17.63 14.59
CA THR A 212 -0.36 -16.57 13.73
C THR A 212 -0.53 -15.17 14.32
N ASN A 213 -1.56 -14.97 15.16
CA ASN A 213 -2.02 -13.64 15.57
C ASN A 213 -1.97 -13.39 17.09
N GLU A 214 -1.64 -14.38 17.95
CA GLU A 214 -1.64 -14.17 19.41
C GLU A 214 -0.75 -13.01 19.88
N ASN A 215 0.36 -12.80 19.18
CA ASN A 215 1.35 -11.74 19.45
C ASN A 215 1.26 -10.62 18.41
N ARG A 216 0.08 -10.41 17.81
CA ARG A 216 -0.12 -9.47 16.69
C ARG A 216 -1.26 -8.51 17.05
N ALA A 217 -0.93 -7.23 17.18
CA ALA A 217 -1.91 -6.16 17.41
C ALA A 217 -1.70 -5.03 16.41
N GLY A 218 -2.80 -4.43 15.94
CA GLY A 218 -2.79 -3.38 14.93
C GLY A 218 -3.35 -2.07 15.42
N ILE A 219 -2.85 -0.97 14.86
CA ILE A 219 -3.44 0.35 15.00
C ILE A 219 -3.48 1.09 13.66
N ALA A 220 -4.39 2.05 13.55
CA ALA A 220 -4.32 3.06 12.50
C ALA A 220 -3.45 4.24 12.99
N ALA A 221 -2.52 4.67 12.15
CA ALA A 221 -1.66 5.83 12.39
C ALA A 221 -1.80 6.86 11.26
N PRO A 222 -1.60 8.16 11.52
CA PRO A 222 -1.59 9.16 10.44
C PRO A 222 -0.53 8.81 9.39
N PHE A 223 -0.91 8.93 8.12
CA PHE A 223 -0.02 8.62 6.99
C PHE A 223 1.30 9.40 7.09
N SER A 224 2.40 8.72 6.73
CA SER A 224 3.72 9.31 6.61
C SER A 224 4.28 8.98 5.23
N THR A 225 4.88 9.98 4.57
CA THR A 225 5.55 9.79 3.27
C THR A 225 6.87 9.03 3.40
N LEU A 226 7.41 8.96 4.63
CA LEU A 226 8.60 8.20 4.97
C LEU A 226 8.18 6.81 5.47
N PHE A 227 8.14 5.85 4.54
CA PHE A 227 7.83 4.43 4.78
C PHE A 227 8.63 3.82 5.95
N THR A 228 9.82 4.33 6.23
CA THR A 228 10.72 3.83 7.27
C THR A 228 10.59 4.53 8.63
N SER A 229 9.83 5.63 8.75
CA SER A 229 9.96 6.53 9.91
C SER A 229 9.28 6.04 11.20
N ARG A 230 8.20 5.25 11.14
CA ARG A 230 7.38 4.97 12.34
C ARG A 230 7.74 3.70 13.12
N VAL A 231 8.45 2.75 12.51
CA VAL A 231 8.98 1.57 13.23
C VAL A 231 10.13 1.96 14.18
N TRP A 232 10.84 3.06 13.89
CA TRP A 232 11.88 3.59 14.76
C TRP A 232 11.35 4.45 15.92
N ILE A 233 10.26 5.21 15.71
CA ILE A 233 9.74 6.13 16.74
C ILE A 233 9.12 5.39 17.94
N THR A 234 8.53 4.21 17.75
CA THR A 234 8.03 3.39 18.87
C THR A 234 9.14 2.71 19.68
N THR A 235 10.39 2.76 19.22
CA THR A 235 11.55 2.23 19.95
C THR A 235 12.10 3.23 20.98
N ILE A 236 11.67 4.51 20.94
CA ILE A 236 12.12 5.55 21.86
C ILE A 236 10.92 6.20 22.57
N TRP A 237 10.16 5.40 23.32
CA TRP A 237 9.43 5.91 24.49
C TRP A 237 9.23 4.80 25.53
N PRO A 238 10.02 4.77 26.61
CA PRO A 238 9.66 4.00 27.79
C PRO A 238 8.45 4.68 28.43
N ARG A 239 7.38 3.91 28.66
CA ARG A 239 6.38 4.25 29.68
C ARG A 239 7.10 4.51 31.01
N TRP A 240 6.67 5.52 31.76
CA TRP A 240 6.68 5.74 33.23
C TRP A 240 6.96 7.22 33.56
N ALA A 241 5.89 7.99 33.76
CA ALA A 241 5.63 8.86 34.92
C ALA A 241 4.27 9.57 34.68
#